data_AF-A0A820WHJ0-F1
#
_entry.id   AF-A0A820WHJ0-F1
#
_cell.length_a   1.000
_cell.length_b   1.000
_cell.length_c   1.000
_cell.angle_alpha   90.00
_cell.angle_beta   90.00
_cell.angle_gamma   90.00
#
_symmetry.space_group_name_H-M   'P 1'
#
loop_
_entity.id
_entity.type
_entity.pdbx_description
1 polymer ?
#
loop_
_entity_poly.entity_id
_entity_poly.type
_entity_poly.pdbx_seq_one_letter_code
_entity_poly.pdbx_strand_id
1 'polypeptide(L)'
;MLSQSIQQTQDLLQLKIKRIAIDFDGRLGSLYDGCQDQLLGTLDINFEQSSIQFYHKTRCILEKGDKNHKRNLLELINIDEQLRLSLLLNLTSTNGIAEIINYPYIINEYTRILHYSYIHREEGFPDEIEKIRERLESCLTKTNATHIITSICWGIDIVIILQLPPEDNIVSMIDVILEKYRAYLNGDCNDFKLTRDDVNSYKHIINTTIYSNIPAITEMTTLHNIFHSICRLKTDDTQYQQ
;
A
#
# COMPACT_ATOMS: atom_id res chain seq x y z
N MET A 1 27.67 28.84 -23.54
CA MET A 1 26.38 29.40 -23.08
C MET A 1 25.20 28.42 -23.19
N LEU A 2 25.30 27.28 -23.88
CA LEU A 2 24.26 26.23 -23.90
C LEU A 2 24.40 25.17 -22.77
N SER A 3 25.52 25.15 -22.06
CA SER A 3 25.77 24.19 -20.98
C SER A 3 25.19 24.60 -19.63
N GLN A 4 25.02 25.90 -19.36
CA GLN A 4 24.46 26.38 -18.10
C GLN A 4 22.94 26.22 -18.01
N SER A 5 22.23 26.30 -19.13
CA SER A 5 20.77 26.10 -19.18
C SER A 5 20.40 24.62 -19.00
N ILE A 6 21.18 23.69 -19.58
CA ILE A 6 20.94 22.25 -19.41
C ILE A 6 21.27 21.81 -17.97
N GLN A 7 22.32 22.37 -17.35
CA GLN A 7 22.62 22.13 -15.94
C GLN A 7 21.51 22.66 -15.01
N GLN A 8 20.97 23.85 -15.28
CA GLN A 8 19.85 24.40 -14.50
C GLN A 8 18.54 23.62 -14.67
N THR A 9 18.28 23.05 -15.85
CA THR A 9 17.07 22.23 -16.05
C THR A 9 17.23 20.82 -15.45
N GLN A 10 18.46 20.32 -15.33
CA GLN A 10 18.77 19.07 -14.63
C GLN A 10 18.79 19.23 -13.10
N ASP A 11 19.18 20.41 -12.58
CA ASP A 11 19.17 20.73 -11.15
C ASP A 11 17.79 21.18 -10.60
N LEU A 12 16.80 21.43 -11.47
CA LEU A 12 15.42 21.78 -11.10
C LEU A 12 14.46 20.59 -11.05
N LEU A 13 14.89 19.40 -11.49
CA LEU A 13 14.26 18.10 -11.17
C LEU A 13 14.54 17.72 -9.69
N GLN A 14 14.35 18.66 -8.76
CA GLN A 14 14.48 18.45 -7.33
C GLN A 14 13.36 17.50 -6.86
N LEU A 15 13.71 16.21 -6.90
CA LEU A 15 13.21 15.07 -6.14
C LEU A 15 11.68 14.97 -6.01
N LYS A 16 11.03 14.55 -7.11
CA LYS A 16 9.79 13.79 -6.95
C LYS A 16 10.08 12.51 -6.17
N ILE A 17 9.46 12.38 -5.01
CA ILE A 17 9.49 11.15 -4.23
C ILE A 17 8.12 10.47 -4.32
N LYS A 18 8.13 9.14 -4.32
CA LYS A 18 6.92 8.32 -4.21
C LYS A 18 6.98 7.57 -2.89
N ARG A 19 5.93 7.68 -2.09
CA ARG A 19 5.82 7.01 -0.79
C ARG A 19 4.48 6.29 -0.69
N ILE A 20 4.46 5.24 0.13
CA ILE A 20 3.22 4.61 0.56
C ILE A 20 2.53 5.55 1.55
N ALA A 21 1.23 5.80 1.34
CA ALA A 21 0.44 6.58 2.26
C ALA A 21 0.19 5.77 3.54
N ILE A 22 0.81 6.18 4.63
CA ILE A 22 0.57 5.66 5.99
C ILE A 22 -0.47 6.49 6.74
N ASP A 23 -0.60 7.75 6.37
CA ASP A 23 -1.62 8.69 6.84
C ASP A 23 -2.70 8.83 5.77
N PHE A 24 -3.95 8.52 6.15
CA PHE A 24 -5.10 8.54 5.24
C PHE A 24 -5.67 9.95 5.03
N ASP A 25 -5.17 10.97 5.73
CA ASP A 25 -5.64 12.36 5.60
C ASP A 25 -4.96 13.10 4.44
N GLY A 26 -3.95 12.49 3.81
CA GLY A 26 -3.25 13.06 2.66
C GLY A 26 -4.18 13.32 1.48
N ARG A 27 -4.21 14.57 1.01
CA ARG A 27 -4.94 15.01 -0.20
C ARG A 27 -4.01 15.71 -1.17
N LEU A 28 -4.43 15.87 -2.42
CA LEU A 28 -3.70 16.72 -3.36
C LEU A 28 -3.50 18.12 -2.78
N GLY A 29 -2.29 18.65 -2.94
CA GLY A 29 -1.91 19.96 -2.39
C GLY A 29 -1.58 19.96 -0.90
N SER A 30 -1.64 18.81 -0.22
CA SER A 30 -1.18 18.70 1.17
C SER A 30 0.32 18.93 1.26
N LEU A 31 0.73 19.67 2.28
CA LEU A 31 2.11 19.89 2.65
C LEU A 31 2.65 18.70 3.43
N TYR A 32 3.88 18.31 3.09
CA TYR A 32 4.53 17.14 3.65
C TYR A 32 5.94 17.48 4.15
N ASP A 33 6.26 17.06 5.37
CA ASP A 33 7.61 17.05 5.89
C ASP A 33 8.25 15.68 5.68
N GLY A 34 9.07 15.54 4.64
CA GLY A 34 9.82 14.33 4.35
C GLY A 34 10.94 13.97 5.34
N CYS A 35 11.26 14.85 6.30
CA CYS A 35 12.20 14.52 7.38
C CYS A 35 11.51 13.80 8.54
N GLN A 36 10.24 14.11 8.79
CA GLN A 36 9.45 13.48 9.87
C GLN A 36 8.41 12.49 9.33
N ASP A 37 8.21 12.45 8.01
CA ASP A 37 7.17 11.69 7.33
C ASP A 37 5.76 12.01 7.87
N GLN A 38 5.44 13.31 7.92
CA GLN A 38 4.19 13.85 8.45
C GLN A 38 3.51 14.84 7.49
N LEU A 39 2.17 14.86 7.53
CA LEU A 39 1.38 15.90 6.88
C LEU A 39 1.29 17.14 7.76
N LEU A 40 1.52 18.31 7.17
CA LEU A 40 1.48 19.60 7.86
C LEU A 40 0.21 20.40 7.58
N GLY A 41 -0.76 19.79 6.89
CA GLY A 41 -2.01 20.41 6.45
C GLY A 41 -2.05 20.65 4.95
N THR A 42 -3.05 21.40 4.50
CA THR A 42 -3.27 21.73 3.08
C THR A 42 -3.12 23.22 2.85
N LEU A 43 -2.54 23.60 1.72
CA LEU A 43 -2.62 24.99 1.29
C LEU A 43 -4.01 25.27 0.71
N ASP A 44 -4.57 26.40 1.10
CA ASP A 44 -5.83 26.92 0.56
C ASP A 44 -5.56 27.57 -0.80
N ILE A 45 -5.12 26.74 -1.75
CA ILE A 45 -4.86 27.13 -3.14
C ILE A 45 -5.90 26.42 -3.97
N ASN A 46 -6.70 27.19 -4.69
CA ASN A 46 -7.56 26.67 -5.74
C ASN A 46 -6.68 26.18 -6.89
N PHE A 47 -6.23 24.94 -6.79
CA PHE A 47 -5.71 24.22 -7.93
C PHE A 47 -6.89 23.95 -8.87
N GLU A 48 -6.78 24.37 -10.13
CA GLU A 48 -7.77 24.02 -11.15
C GLU A 48 -7.97 22.49 -11.19
N GLN A 49 -9.16 22.06 -11.64
CA GLN A 49 -9.66 20.68 -11.58
C GLN A 49 -8.56 19.62 -11.65
N SER A 50 -8.47 18.78 -10.61
CA SER A 50 -7.59 17.61 -10.59
C SER A 50 -7.82 16.74 -11.83
N SER A 51 -6.74 16.29 -12.46
CA SER A 51 -6.83 15.23 -13.46
C SER A 51 -7.04 13.90 -12.74
N ILE A 52 -8.04 13.15 -13.19
CA ILE A 52 -8.33 11.81 -12.69
C ILE A 52 -8.07 10.83 -13.82
N GLN A 53 -7.16 9.89 -13.60
CA GLN A 53 -6.90 8.80 -14.51
C GLN A 53 -7.29 7.48 -13.86
N PHE A 54 -8.22 6.76 -14.48
CA PHE A 54 -8.59 5.41 -14.05
C PHE A 54 -7.69 4.39 -14.74
N TYR A 55 -7.14 3.47 -13.96
CA TYR A 55 -6.40 2.31 -14.45
C TYR A 55 -6.38 1.22 -13.39
N HIS A 56 -6.30 -0.03 -13.83
CA HIS A 56 -6.31 -1.17 -12.91
C HIS A 56 -4.93 -1.82 -12.87
N LYS A 57 -4.27 -1.72 -11.72
CA LYS A 57 -3.02 -2.44 -11.45
C LYS A 57 -3.23 -3.31 -10.23
N THR A 58 -3.19 -4.63 -10.43
CA THR A 58 -3.27 -5.61 -9.34
C THR A 58 -1.93 -6.28 -9.12
N ARG A 59 -1.58 -6.56 -7.87
CA ARG A 59 -0.44 -7.38 -7.47
C ARG A 59 -0.81 -8.21 -6.25
N CYS A 60 -0.71 -9.52 -6.34
CA CYS A 60 -0.86 -10.45 -5.23
C CYS A 60 0.39 -11.33 -5.14
N ILE A 61 1.09 -11.26 -4.01
CA ILE A 61 2.31 -12.00 -3.72
C ILE A 61 2.02 -12.96 -2.57
N LEU A 62 2.45 -14.21 -2.71
CA LEU A 62 2.44 -15.20 -1.64
C LEU A 62 3.89 -15.54 -1.31
N GLU A 63 4.28 -15.31 -0.06
CA GLU A 63 5.59 -15.67 0.45
C GLU A 63 5.49 -16.71 1.58
N LYS A 64 6.48 -17.60 1.61
CA LYS A 64 6.67 -18.56 2.69
C LYS A 64 7.75 -18.04 3.62
N GLY A 65 7.46 -18.05 4.92
CA GLY A 65 8.45 -17.72 5.93
C GLY A 65 9.60 -18.75 5.93
N ASP A 66 10.74 -18.34 6.49
CA ASP A 66 11.92 -19.18 6.64
C ASP A 66 12.65 -18.75 7.92
N LYS A 67 12.93 -19.71 8.81
CA LYS A 67 13.67 -19.46 10.07
C LYS A 67 15.07 -18.92 9.81
N ASN A 68 15.68 -19.26 8.68
CA ASN A 68 17.07 -18.90 8.38
C ASN A 68 17.20 -17.50 7.78
N HIS A 69 16.11 -16.89 7.31
CA HIS A 69 16.12 -15.59 6.67
C HIS A 69 15.23 -14.61 7.43
N LYS A 70 15.86 -13.65 8.11
CA LYS A 70 15.14 -12.51 8.69
C LYS A 70 14.51 -11.71 7.56
N ARG A 71 13.19 -11.73 7.46
CA ARG A 71 12.44 -10.92 6.49
C ARG A 71 12.06 -9.58 7.10
N ASN A 72 12.29 -8.50 6.35
CA ASN A 72 11.76 -7.20 6.67
C ASN A 72 10.33 -7.08 6.10
N LEU A 73 9.32 -7.16 6.97
CA LEU A 73 7.91 -7.09 6.55
C LEU A 73 7.54 -5.75 5.91
N LEU A 74 8.18 -4.65 6.30
CA LEU A 74 7.95 -3.33 5.70
C LEU A 74 8.51 -3.27 4.27
N GLU A 75 9.65 -3.94 4.03
CA GLU A 75 10.22 -4.03 2.69
C GLU A 75 9.33 -4.84 1.74
N LEU A 76 8.74 -5.93 2.25
CA LEU A 76 7.83 -6.78 1.49
C LEU A 76 6.64 -6.00 0.90
N ILE A 77 6.13 -5.02 1.66
CA ILE A 77 5.04 -4.15 1.22
C ILE A 77 5.51 -2.91 0.45
N ASN A 78 6.78 -2.87 0.03
CA ASN A 78 7.42 -1.75 -0.66
C ASN A 78 7.44 -0.42 0.14
N ILE A 79 7.46 -0.44 1.47
CA ILE A 79 7.78 0.77 2.23
C ILE A 79 9.28 1.04 2.01
N ASP A 80 9.58 2.23 1.49
CA ASP A 80 10.93 2.65 1.16
C ASP A 80 11.81 2.76 2.41
N GLU A 81 13.13 2.73 2.23
CA GLU A 81 14.08 2.75 3.34
C GLU A 81 13.95 3.97 4.26
N GLN A 82 13.65 5.15 3.70
CA GLN A 82 13.53 6.38 4.49
C GLN A 82 12.29 6.30 5.37
N LEU A 83 11.15 5.91 4.81
CA LEU A 83 9.91 5.73 5.58
C LEU A 83 10.04 4.61 6.63
N ARG A 84 10.73 3.51 6.30
CA ARG A 84 11.04 2.45 7.27
C ARG A 84 11.83 2.99 8.47
N LEU A 85 12.82 3.83 8.22
CA LEU A 85 13.61 4.44 9.29
C LEU A 85 12.75 5.37 10.15
N SER A 86 11.89 6.19 9.54
CA SER A 86 10.97 7.08 10.27
C SER A 86 10.00 6.30 11.16
N LEU A 87 9.47 5.17 10.67
CA LEU A 87 8.62 4.28 11.46
C LEU A 87 9.38 3.65 12.63
N LEU A 88 10.60 3.14 12.39
CA LEU A 88 11.43 2.54 13.44
C LEU A 88 11.86 3.54 14.52
N LEU A 89 12.07 4.80 14.15
CA LEU A 89 12.42 5.89 15.07
C LEU A 89 11.19 6.56 15.71
N ASN A 90 9.97 6.07 15.43
CA ASN A 90 8.70 6.65 15.89
C ASN A 90 8.53 8.14 15.54
N LEU A 91 9.03 8.56 14.37
CA LEU A 91 8.85 9.92 13.85
C LEU A 91 7.44 10.12 13.27
N THR A 92 6.77 9.03 12.88
CA THR A 92 5.42 9.05 12.29
C THR A 92 4.57 7.93 12.88
N SER A 93 3.25 8.06 12.80
CA SER A 93 2.31 7.09 13.37
C SER A 93 2.32 5.76 12.62
N THR A 94 2.26 4.66 13.36
CA THR A 94 2.21 3.29 12.82
C THR A 94 0.76 2.81 12.70
N ASN A 95 0.00 3.40 11.77
CA ASN A 95 -1.40 3.05 11.55
C ASN A 95 -1.60 2.23 10.27
N GLY A 96 -2.73 1.53 10.18
CA GLY A 96 -3.16 0.80 8.98
C GLY A 96 -2.15 -0.26 8.55
N ILE A 97 -1.67 -0.18 7.30
CA ILE A 97 -0.71 -1.18 6.79
C ILE A 97 0.67 -1.10 7.47
N ALA A 98 1.06 0.08 7.99
CA ALA A 98 2.36 0.28 8.63
C ALA A 98 2.45 -0.37 10.02
N GLU A 99 1.32 -0.70 10.64
CA GLU A 99 1.24 -1.41 11.93
C GLU A 99 1.92 -2.79 11.87
N ILE A 100 2.16 -3.33 10.67
CA ILE A 100 2.92 -4.56 10.46
C ILE A 100 4.32 -4.56 11.10
N ILE A 101 4.92 -3.39 11.34
CA ILE A 101 6.16 -3.24 12.10
C ILE A 101 6.06 -3.85 13.51
N ASN A 102 4.86 -3.85 14.08
CA ASN A 102 4.55 -4.35 15.42
C ASN A 102 4.12 -5.82 15.42
N TYR A 103 4.28 -6.55 14.30
CA TYR A 103 3.90 -7.96 14.23
C TYR A 103 4.63 -8.78 15.31
N PRO A 104 3.91 -9.41 16.26
CA PRO A 104 4.51 -9.85 17.52
C PRO A 104 5.12 -11.26 17.45
N TYR A 105 4.99 -11.95 16.32
CA TYR A 105 5.35 -13.36 16.21
C TYR A 105 6.55 -13.62 15.31
N ILE A 106 7.21 -14.75 15.54
CA ILE A 106 8.36 -15.19 14.74
C ILE A 106 7.87 -15.68 13.38
N ILE A 107 8.51 -15.20 12.31
CA ILE A 107 8.32 -15.73 10.95
C ILE A 107 9.19 -16.97 10.78
N ASN A 108 8.56 -18.09 10.42
CA ASN A 108 9.20 -19.39 10.26
C ASN A 108 8.65 -20.14 9.03
N GLU A 109 9.09 -21.39 8.81
CA GLU A 109 8.64 -22.26 7.72
C GLU A 109 7.14 -22.57 7.72
N TYR A 110 6.45 -22.32 8.83
CA TYR A 110 5.00 -22.47 9.00
C TYR A 110 4.25 -21.14 8.94
N THR A 111 4.92 -20.06 8.54
CA THR A 111 4.31 -18.75 8.33
C THR A 111 4.05 -18.54 6.83
N ARG A 112 2.87 -18.02 6.49
CA ARG A 112 2.53 -17.58 5.13
C ARG A 112 2.16 -16.11 5.14
N ILE A 113 2.70 -15.37 4.18
CA ILE A 113 2.46 -13.94 4.05
C ILE A 113 1.85 -13.70 2.67
N LEU A 114 0.63 -13.19 2.63
CA LEU A 114 -0.05 -12.79 1.42
C LEU A 114 -0.10 -11.26 1.38
N HIS A 115 0.52 -10.65 0.36
CA HIS A 115 0.42 -9.21 0.11
C HIS A 115 -0.43 -8.96 -1.13
N TYR A 116 -1.54 -8.26 -0.95
CA TYR A 116 -2.44 -7.88 -2.02
C TYR A 116 -2.51 -6.36 -2.14
N SER A 117 -2.22 -5.85 -3.34
CA SER A 117 -2.33 -4.44 -3.70
C SER A 117 -3.14 -4.29 -4.98
N TYR A 118 -4.06 -3.34 -4.98
CA TYR A 118 -4.87 -2.99 -6.13
C TYR A 118 -5.03 -1.48 -6.23
N ILE A 119 -4.55 -0.90 -7.32
CA ILE A 119 -4.70 0.53 -7.63
C ILE A 119 -5.73 0.64 -8.75
N HIS A 120 -6.75 1.48 -8.56
CA HIS A 120 -7.83 1.68 -9.54
C HIS A 120 -7.86 3.10 -10.14
N ARG A 121 -7.19 4.06 -9.50
CA ARG A 121 -7.20 5.46 -9.92
C ARG A 121 -5.93 6.17 -9.48
N GLU A 122 -5.52 7.14 -10.28
CA GLU A 122 -4.57 8.17 -9.89
C GLU A 122 -5.23 9.53 -10.05
N GLU A 123 -5.01 10.37 -9.05
CA GLU A 123 -5.47 11.75 -9.03
C GLU A 123 -4.24 12.63 -8.97
N GLY A 124 -4.16 13.67 -9.78
CA GLY A 124 -3.01 14.57 -9.80
C GLY A 124 -3.35 15.96 -10.29
N PHE A 125 -2.40 16.87 -10.18
CA PHE A 125 -2.53 18.17 -10.82
C PHE A 125 -2.31 18.07 -12.33
N PRO A 126 -3.18 18.71 -13.14
CA PRO A 126 -3.01 18.75 -14.60
C PRO A 126 -1.88 19.70 -15.02
N ASP A 127 -1.60 20.71 -14.19
CA ASP A 127 -0.61 21.75 -14.45
C ASP A 127 0.83 21.21 -14.40
N GLU A 128 1.69 21.76 -15.24
CA GLU A 128 3.14 21.59 -15.12
C GLU A 128 3.60 22.07 -13.73
N ILE A 129 4.50 21.31 -13.10
CA ILE A 129 5.00 21.52 -11.73
C ILE A 129 5.45 22.96 -11.49
N GLU A 130 6.00 23.61 -12.52
CA GLU A 130 6.46 25.00 -12.45
C GLU A 130 5.34 25.98 -12.10
N LYS A 131 4.13 25.80 -12.65
CA LYS A 131 2.98 26.66 -12.29
C LYS A 131 2.52 26.46 -10.86
N ILE A 132 2.62 25.22 -10.36
CA ILE A 132 2.33 24.90 -8.96
C ILE A 132 3.34 25.63 -8.08
N ARG A 133 4.63 25.55 -8.43
CA ARG A 133 5.72 26.22 -7.71
C ARG A 133 5.54 27.74 -7.63
N GLU A 134 5.23 28.40 -8.76
CA GLU A 134 4.98 29.85 -8.78
C GLU A 134 3.85 30.27 -7.83
N ARG A 135 2.76 29.47 -7.75
CA ARG A 135 1.67 29.71 -6.80
C ARG A 135 2.12 29.51 -5.35
N LEU A 136 3.00 28.55 -5.09
CA LEU A 136 3.49 28.17 -3.76
C LEU A 136 4.51 29.14 -3.16
N GLU A 137 5.38 29.74 -3.98
CA GLU A 137 6.46 30.64 -3.52
C GLU A 137 5.92 31.85 -2.73
N SER A 138 4.65 32.23 -2.96
CA SER A 138 3.96 33.28 -2.19
C SER A 138 3.47 32.83 -0.80
N CYS A 139 3.25 31.53 -0.58
CA CYS A 139 2.53 30.99 0.58
C CYS A 139 3.44 30.25 1.58
N LEU A 140 4.61 29.77 1.15
CA LEU A 140 5.44 28.83 1.93
C LEU A 140 6.40 29.48 2.96
N THR A 141 6.28 30.77 3.25
CA THR A 141 7.27 31.49 4.10
C THR A 141 7.28 31.10 5.58
N LYS A 142 6.41 30.17 6.03
CA LYS A 142 6.24 29.84 7.47
C LYS A 142 6.07 28.34 7.80
N THR A 143 6.27 27.44 6.85
CA THR A 143 6.07 26.00 7.10
C THR A 143 7.40 25.24 7.06
N ASN A 144 7.50 24.16 7.84
CA ASN A 144 8.61 23.21 7.74
C ASN A 144 8.40 22.18 6.61
N ALA A 145 7.45 22.45 5.70
CA ALA A 145 7.13 21.53 4.62
C ALA A 145 8.31 21.47 3.64
N THR A 146 8.75 20.25 3.34
CA THR A 146 9.79 20.01 2.34
C THR A 146 9.22 19.59 1.00
N HIS A 147 7.97 19.09 0.97
CA HIS A 147 7.29 18.59 -0.22
C HIS A 147 5.80 19.00 -0.22
N ILE A 148 5.18 18.85 -1.39
CA ILE A 148 3.74 18.94 -1.59
C ILE A 148 3.25 17.70 -2.33
N ILE A 149 2.09 17.18 -1.95
CA ILE A 149 1.47 16.05 -2.64
C ILE A 149 0.92 16.53 -3.99
N THR A 150 1.53 16.04 -5.07
CA THR A 150 1.15 16.41 -6.45
C THR A 150 0.37 15.33 -7.19
N SER A 151 0.47 14.08 -6.73
CA SER A 151 -0.38 12.98 -7.19
C SER A 151 -0.63 11.95 -6.08
N ILE A 152 -1.76 11.25 -6.16
CA ILE A 152 -2.18 10.19 -5.25
C ILE A 152 -2.67 9.01 -6.07
N CYS A 153 -2.13 7.83 -5.80
CA CYS A 153 -2.69 6.56 -6.29
C CYS A 153 -3.71 6.04 -5.26
N TRP A 154 -4.96 5.88 -5.67
CA TRP A 154 -6.04 5.35 -4.86
C TRP A 154 -6.23 3.85 -5.09
N GLY A 155 -6.43 3.12 -3.99
CA GLY A 155 -6.48 1.67 -4.05
C GLY A 155 -6.61 0.97 -2.71
N ILE A 156 -6.54 -0.35 -2.79
CA ILE A 156 -6.58 -1.30 -1.68
C ILE A 156 -5.17 -1.83 -1.45
N ASP A 157 -4.75 -1.87 -0.20
CA ASP A 157 -3.50 -2.53 0.22
C ASP A 157 -3.76 -3.37 1.47
N ILE A 158 -3.42 -4.66 1.40
CA ILE A 158 -3.73 -5.66 2.42
C ILE A 158 -2.55 -6.61 2.57
N VAL A 159 -2.13 -6.85 3.81
CA VAL A 159 -1.22 -7.94 4.17
C VAL A 159 -1.95 -8.90 5.09
N ILE A 160 -1.83 -10.19 4.80
CA ILE A 160 -2.35 -11.25 5.65
C ILE A 160 -1.18 -12.15 6.04
N ILE A 161 -0.96 -12.29 7.33
CA ILE A 161 0.05 -13.19 7.89
C ILE A 161 -0.68 -14.35 8.59
N LEU A 162 -0.40 -15.56 8.13
CA LEU A 162 -1.00 -16.80 8.62
C LEU A 162 0.05 -17.63 9.34
N GLN A 163 -0.31 -18.13 10.51
CA GLN A 163 0.46 -19.14 11.22
C GLN A 163 -0.21 -20.49 11.09
N LEU A 164 0.54 -21.44 10.56
CA LEU A 164 0.09 -22.80 10.31
C LEU A 164 0.63 -23.74 11.39
N PRO A 165 -0.06 -24.86 11.66
CA PRO A 165 0.48 -25.91 12.52
C PRO A 165 1.70 -26.53 11.86
N PRO A 166 2.64 -27.08 12.65
CA PRO A 166 3.83 -27.76 12.16
C PRO A 166 3.49 -29.16 11.62
N GLU A 167 2.54 -29.23 10.69
CA GLU A 167 1.99 -30.43 10.07
C GLU A 167 2.08 -30.30 8.55
N ASP A 168 3.08 -30.94 7.94
CA ASP A 168 3.45 -30.71 6.53
C ASP A 168 2.31 -31.01 5.53
N ASN A 169 1.44 -31.97 5.86
CA ASN A 169 0.23 -32.27 5.08
C ASN A 169 -0.76 -31.11 5.10
N ILE A 170 -1.03 -30.52 6.27
CA ILE A 170 -1.91 -29.36 6.42
C ILE A 170 -1.30 -28.15 5.72
N VAL A 171 -0.01 -27.92 5.91
CA VAL A 171 0.73 -26.82 5.29
C VAL A 171 0.66 -26.91 3.77
N SER A 172 0.90 -28.10 3.20
CA SER A 172 0.84 -28.31 1.76
C SER A 172 -0.57 -28.08 1.19
N MET A 173 -1.59 -28.53 1.92
CA MET A 173 -3.00 -28.30 1.55
C MET A 173 -3.34 -26.81 1.53
N ILE A 174 -2.96 -26.07 2.58
CA ILE A 174 -3.19 -24.63 2.68
C ILE A 174 -2.41 -23.87 1.60
N ASP A 175 -1.17 -24.28 1.30
CA ASP A 175 -0.37 -23.68 0.23
C ASP A 175 -1.06 -23.76 -1.12
N VAL A 176 -1.63 -24.92 -1.46
CA VAL A 176 -2.41 -25.10 -2.70
C VAL A 176 -3.60 -24.15 -2.73
N ILE A 177 -4.29 -23.97 -1.60
CA ILE A 177 -5.44 -23.06 -1.51
C ILE A 177 -4.99 -21.61 -1.70
N LEU A 178 -3.96 -21.16 -0.98
CA LEU A 178 -3.45 -19.78 -1.07
C LEU A 178 -2.94 -19.46 -2.48
N GLU A 179 -2.33 -20.42 -3.16
CA GLU A 179 -1.93 -20.29 -4.57
C GLU A 179 -3.13 -20.08 -5.50
N LYS A 180 -4.25 -20.79 -5.29
CA LYS A 180 -5.49 -20.54 -6.03
C LYS A 180 -5.99 -19.10 -5.83
N TYR A 181 -5.95 -18.58 -4.59
CA TYR A 181 -6.35 -17.20 -4.33
C TYR A 181 -5.40 -16.19 -4.96
N ARG A 182 -4.09 -16.42 -4.86
CA ARG A 182 -3.10 -15.53 -5.49
C ARG A 182 -3.36 -15.42 -6.98
N ALA A 183 -3.53 -16.56 -7.66
CA ALA A 183 -3.81 -16.63 -9.09
C ALA A 183 -5.13 -15.91 -9.44
N TYR A 184 -6.21 -16.18 -8.70
CA TYR A 184 -7.49 -15.52 -8.91
C TYR A 184 -7.41 -14.00 -8.72
N LEU A 185 -6.78 -13.54 -7.63
CA LEU A 185 -6.65 -12.12 -7.33
C LEU A 185 -5.81 -11.37 -8.38
N ASN A 186 -4.79 -12.02 -8.96
CA ASN A 186 -4.01 -11.47 -10.06
C ASN A 186 -4.75 -11.48 -11.40
N GLY A 187 -5.89 -12.17 -11.50
CA GLY A 187 -6.62 -12.34 -12.76
C GLY A 187 -6.08 -13.47 -13.64
N ASP A 188 -5.22 -14.34 -13.10
CA ASP A 188 -4.65 -15.48 -13.83
C ASP A 188 -5.67 -16.63 -14.02
N CYS A 189 -6.75 -16.62 -13.23
CA CYS A 189 -7.81 -17.61 -13.29
C CYS A 189 -9.18 -16.95 -13.11
N ASN A 190 -10.11 -17.18 -14.04
CA ASN A 190 -11.46 -16.62 -13.99
C ASN A 190 -12.47 -17.52 -13.24
N ASP A 191 -12.18 -18.82 -13.13
CA ASP A 191 -13.05 -19.82 -12.50
C ASP A 191 -12.57 -20.16 -11.09
N PHE A 192 -12.75 -19.23 -10.17
CA PHE A 192 -12.45 -19.49 -8.76
C PHE A 192 -13.62 -20.19 -8.08
N LYS A 193 -13.48 -21.51 -7.88
CA LYS A 193 -14.43 -22.32 -7.11
C LYS A 193 -13.73 -22.89 -5.89
N LEU A 194 -14.15 -22.42 -4.72
CA LEU A 194 -13.81 -23.08 -3.46
C LEU A 194 -14.67 -24.31 -3.29
N THR A 195 -14.02 -25.43 -3.04
CA THR A 195 -14.67 -26.62 -2.51
C THR A 195 -14.99 -26.42 -1.02
N ARG A 196 -15.91 -27.21 -0.47
CA ARG A 196 -16.16 -27.22 0.99
C ARG A 196 -14.90 -27.57 1.77
N ASP A 197 -14.04 -28.40 1.20
CA ASP A 197 -12.78 -28.82 1.81
C ASP A 197 -11.79 -27.66 1.85
N ASP A 198 -11.73 -26.82 0.81
CA ASP A 198 -10.91 -25.60 0.82
C ASP A 198 -11.33 -24.65 1.95
N VAL A 199 -12.64 -24.51 2.22
CA VAL A 199 -13.15 -23.67 3.33
C VAL A 199 -12.87 -24.30 4.70
N ASN A 200 -13.02 -25.61 4.82
CA ASN A 200 -12.75 -26.34 6.07
C ASN A 200 -11.26 -26.35 6.43
N SER A 201 -10.38 -26.29 5.44
CA SER A 201 -8.93 -26.24 5.61
C SER A 201 -8.46 -25.07 6.48
N TYR A 202 -9.24 -23.97 6.51
CA TYR A 202 -8.93 -22.80 7.33
C TYR A 202 -9.11 -22.98 8.82
N LYS A 203 -9.87 -23.99 9.25
CA LYS A 203 -10.02 -24.31 10.67
C LYS A 203 -8.69 -24.75 11.31
N HIS A 204 -7.72 -25.13 10.49
CA HIS A 204 -6.40 -25.52 10.94
C HIS A 204 -5.44 -24.34 11.10
N ILE A 205 -5.77 -23.14 10.62
CA ILE A 205 -4.92 -21.96 10.80
C ILE A 205 -4.93 -21.57 12.28
N ILE A 206 -3.74 -21.49 12.88
CA ILE A 206 -3.56 -21.17 14.31
C ILE A 206 -3.88 -19.70 14.55
N ASN A 207 -3.33 -18.82 13.71
CA ASN A 207 -3.51 -17.39 13.83
C ASN A 207 -3.54 -16.72 12.46
N THR A 208 -4.37 -15.70 12.33
CA THR A 208 -4.46 -14.81 11.17
C THR A 208 -4.32 -13.37 11.64
N THR A 209 -3.30 -12.67 11.16
CA THR A 209 -3.11 -11.24 11.43
C THR A 209 -3.20 -10.48 10.12
N ILE A 210 -3.99 -9.41 10.11
CA ILE A 210 -4.31 -8.65 8.89
C ILE A 210 -3.91 -7.21 9.12
N TYR A 211 -3.29 -6.61 8.11
CA TYR A 211 -2.97 -5.19 8.08
C TYR A 211 -3.52 -4.63 6.78
N SER A 212 -4.22 -3.51 6.83
CA SER A 212 -4.79 -2.89 5.64
C SER A 212 -4.93 -1.38 5.79
N ASN A 213 -4.95 -0.68 4.66
CA ASN A 213 -5.41 0.70 4.60
C ASN A 213 -6.94 0.85 4.73
N ILE A 214 -7.69 -0.26 4.78
CA ILE A 214 -9.15 -0.29 4.98
C ILE A 214 -9.46 -0.90 6.34
N PRO A 215 -9.89 -0.11 7.36
CA PRO A 215 -10.13 -0.60 8.71
C PRO A 215 -11.10 -1.78 8.80
N ALA A 216 -12.17 -1.76 8.01
CA ALA A 216 -13.17 -2.84 7.98
C ALA A 216 -12.59 -4.20 7.57
N ILE A 217 -11.50 -4.23 6.77
CA ILE A 217 -10.82 -5.48 6.38
C ILE A 217 -9.95 -6.00 7.52
N THR A 218 -9.29 -5.11 8.25
CA THR A 218 -8.44 -5.45 9.41
C THR A 218 -9.22 -6.20 10.49
N GLU A 219 -10.52 -5.92 10.65
CA GLU A 219 -11.40 -6.56 11.62
C GLU A 219 -11.90 -7.96 11.21
N MET A 220 -11.64 -8.39 9.98
CA MET A 220 -12.13 -9.68 9.48
C MET A 220 -11.34 -10.85 10.07
N THR A 221 -12.00 -11.98 10.31
CA THR A 221 -11.37 -13.14 10.97
C THR A 221 -11.10 -14.31 10.03
N THR A 222 -11.66 -14.30 8.82
CA THR A 222 -11.52 -15.40 7.87
C THR A 222 -11.02 -14.91 6.52
N LEU A 223 -10.10 -15.67 5.93
CA LEU A 223 -9.60 -15.45 4.59
C LEU A 223 -10.73 -15.30 3.57
N HIS A 224 -11.72 -16.20 3.62
CA HIS A 224 -12.87 -16.16 2.72
C HIS A 224 -13.60 -14.81 2.73
N ASN A 225 -13.85 -14.24 3.91
CA ASN A 225 -14.51 -12.95 4.05
C ASN A 225 -13.66 -11.81 3.49
N ILE A 226 -12.34 -11.86 3.69
CA ILE A 226 -11.41 -10.87 3.14
C ILE A 226 -11.46 -10.90 1.62
N PHE A 227 -11.37 -12.09 1.02
CA PHE A 227 -11.42 -12.24 -0.44
C PHE A 227 -12.75 -11.78 -1.03
N HIS A 228 -13.88 -12.15 -0.42
CA HIS A 228 -15.19 -11.68 -0.86
C HIS A 228 -15.28 -10.15 -0.78
N SER A 229 -14.73 -9.54 0.27
CA SER A 229 -14.71 -8.09 0.45
C SER A 229 -13.84 -7.40 -0.60
N ILE A 230 -12.67 -7.96 -0.95
CA ILE A 230 -11.82 -7.47 -2.04
C ILE A 230 -12.59 -7.48 -3.37
N CYS A 231 -13.29 -8.58 -3.69
CA CYS A 231 -14.07 -8.68 -4.91
C CYS A 231 -15.21 -7.65 -4.97
N ARG A 232 -15.90 -7.45 -3.84
CA ARG A 232 -16.97 -6.45 -3.75
C ARG A 232 -16.41 -5.04 -3.98
N LEU A 233 -15.32 -4.67 -3.30
CA LEU A 233 -14.69 -3.36 -3.44
C LEU A 233 -14.22 -3.10 -4.88
N LYS A 234 -13.65 -4.11 -5.55
CA LYS A 234 -13.31 -4.02 -6.98
C LYS A 234 -14.55 -3.73 -7.85
N THR A 235 -15.67 -4.37 -7.57
CA THR A 235 -16.90 -4.24 -8.37
C THR A 235 -17.58 -2.89 -8.14
N ASP A 236 -17.66 -2.44 -6.88
CA ASP A 236 -18.23 -1.15 -6.50
C ASP A 236 -17.43 0.00 -7.16
N ASP A 237 -16.09 -0.08 -7.15
CA ASP A 237 -15.21 0.88 -7.85
C ASP A 237 -15.47 0.93 -9.36
N THR A 238 -15.89 -0.19 -9.97
CA THR A 238 -16.20 -0.24 -11.41
C THR A 238 -17.55 0.41 -11.73
N GLN A 239 -18.47 0.46 -10.76
CA GLN A 239 -19.81 1.05 -10.93
C GLN A 239 -19.81 2.58 -10.80
N TYR A 240 -18.90 3.17 -10.02
CA TYR A 240 -18.74 4.63 -9.92
C TYR A 240 -17.97 5.26 -11.10
N GLN A 241 -17.60 4.46 -12.10
CA GLN A 241 -16.90 4.89 -13.32
C GLN A 241 -17.84 5.06 -14.54
N GLN A 242 -19.15 4.80 -14.38
CA GLN A 242 -20.21 5.02 -15.40
C GLN A 242 -21.05 6.25 -15.07
#